data_AF-A0A1Z8MUB4-F1
#
_entry.id   AF-A0A1Z8MUB4-F1
#
_cell.length_a   1.000
_cell.length_b   1.000
_cell.length_c   1.000
_cell.angle_alpha   90.00
_cell.angle_beta   90.00
_cell.angle_gamma   90.00
#
_symmetry.space_group_name_H-M   'P 1'
#
loop_
_entity.id
_entity.type
_entity.pdbx_description
1 polymer ?
#
loop_
_entity_poly.entity_id
_entity_poly.type
_entity_poly.pdbx_seq_one_letter_code
_entity_poly.pdbx_strand_id
1 'polypeptide(L)'
;MSSHSYLVRQFSTRTYFFRSYIPQSLVKHFDGRQEFRLSLGCKSKIRSRLASNHLSDIVRELYDSIQSGNSDMTIEEIKNILRIELEKSFRYIKHIQLRTNRYNKERVQAAIADLEAKKSSRLDYYANKSEQTESRIEEKLSKYEQRFGQQWNREALEYLQLKEQLKELYLKRLDWAIDLLEGKNLV
;
A
#
# COMPACT_ATOMS: atom_id res chain seq x y z
N MET A 1 7.01 16.19 34.91
CA MET A 1 7.31 15.50 33.63
C MET A 1 8.71 14.91 33.74
N SER A 2 8.84 13.59 33.63
CA SER A 2 10.12 12.88 33.81
C SER A 2 11.12 13.33 32.74
N SER A 3 12.23 13.93 33.16
CA SER A 3 13.32 14.40 32.30
C SER A 3 14.07 13.20 31.71
N HIS A 4 13.49 12.59 30.67
CA HIS A 4 14.16 11.55 29.91
C HIS A 4 15.27 12.22 29.11
N SER A 5 16.52 12.08 29.56
CA SER A 5 17.63 12.63 28.81
C SER A 5 17.80 11.84 27.50
N TYR A 6 17.62 12.52 26.36
CA TYR A 6 17.92 12.03 25.00
C TYR A 6 19.41 11.74 24.76
N LEU A 7 20.23 11.88 25.79
CA LEU A 7 21.68 11.76 25.78
C LEU A 7 22.10 10.62 26.70
N VAL A 8 22.74 9.60 26.14
CA VAL A 8 23.31 8.47 26.87
C VAL A 8 24.83 8.54 26.76
N ARG A 9 25.54 8.33 27.86
CA ARG A 9 27.00 8.26 27.85
C ARG A 9 27.45 6.81 27.81
N GLN A 10 28.34 6.48 26.87
CA GLN A 10 29.02 5.20 26.88
C GLN A 10 30.25 5.27 27.76
N PHE A 11 30.31 4.42 28.80
CA PHE A 11 31.38 4.47 29.80
C PHE A 11 32.74 4.05 29.24
N SER A 12 32.78 3.07 28.34
CA SER A 12 34.02 2.52 27.78
C SER A 12 34.75 3.53 26.87
N THR A 13 34.05 4.14 25.92
CA THR A 13 34.62 5.06 24.93
C THR A 13 34.60 6.52 25.37
N ARG A 14 33.88 6.83 26.46
CA ARG A 14 33.55 8.19 26.92
C ARG A 14 32.83 9.04 25.85
N THR A 15 32.23 8.40 24.85
CA THR A 15 31.43 9.07 23.82
C THR A 15 29.97 9.15 24.22
N TYR A 16 29.25 10.08 23.61
CA TYR A 16 27.83 10.24 23.81
C TYR A 16 27.02 9.67 22.65
N PHE A 17 25.83 9.19 22.98
CA PHE A 17 24.82 8.68 22.06
C PHE A 17 23.55 9.48 22.23
N PHE A 18 22.88 9.75 21.11
CA PHE A 18 21.48 10.12 21.12
C PHE A 18 20.65 8.86 21.31
N ARG A 19 19.63 8.92 22.18
CA ARG A 19 18.64 7.85 22.39
C ARG A 19 17.26 8.41 22.14
N SER A 20 16.53 7.76 21.24
CA SER A 20 15.11 8.03 21.00
C SER A 20 14.29 6.80 21.36
N TYR A 21 13.19 7.03 22.10
CA TYR A 21 12.18 6.01 22.35
C TYR A 21 11.16 6.04 21.21
N ILE A 22 10.82 4.86 20.72
CA ILE A 22 9.79 4.70 19.69
C ILE A 22 8.42 4.79 20.40
N PRO A 23 7.50 5.67 19.94
CA PRO A 23 6.15 5.72 20.48
C PRO A 23 5.46 4.36 20.47
N GLN A 24 4.69 4.03 21.50
CA GLN A 24 4.02 2.73 21.65
C GLN A 24 3.23 2.32 20.39
N SER A 25 2.59 3.28 19.73
CA SER A 25 1.85 3.11 18.48
C SER A 25 2.73 2.68 17.30
N LEU A 26 4.01 3.09 17.28
CA LEU A 26 4.97 2.78 16.22
C LEU A 26 5.83 1.53 16.51
N VAL A 27 5.75 0.95 17.70
CA VAL A 27 6.55 -0.24 18.07
C VAL A 27 6.35 -1.40 17.09
N LYS A 28 5.11 -1.64 16.63
CA LYS A 28 4.83 -2.67 15.62
C LYS A 28 5.42 -2.32 14.25
N HIS A 29 5.44 -1.04 13.87
CA HIS A 29 6.01 -0.56 12.61
C HIS A 29 7.54 -0.77 12.56
N PHE A 30 8.21 -0.72 13.71
CA PHE A 30 9.65 -0.95 13.84
C PHE A 30 10.01 -2.35 14.37
N ASP A 31 9.27 -3.39 13.97
CA ASP A 31 9.55 -4.80 14.31
C ASP A 31 9.69 -5.08 15.82
N GLY A 32 8.90 -4.40 16.65
CA GLY A 32 8.94 -4.57 18.10
C GLY A 32 10.07 -3.81 18.80
N ARG A 33 10.88 -3.01 18.08
CA ARG A 33 11.92 -2.17 18.70
C ARG A 33 11.27 -1.07 19.55
N GLN A 34 11.83 -0.86 20.73
CA GLN A 34 11.34 0.17 21.68
C GLN A 34 12.17 1.45 21.68
N GLU A 35 13.42 1.37 21.25
CA GLU A 35 14.32 2.52 21.17
C GLU A 35 15.38 2.30 20.08
N PHE A 36 15.97 3.39 19.63
CA PHE A 36 17.21 3.36 18.86
C PHE A 36 18.25 4.30 19.46
N ARG A 37 19.51 4.00 19.18
CA ARG A 37 20.65 4.80 19.64
C ARG A 37 21.54 5.17 18.47
N LEU A 38 21.95 6.43 18.42
CA LEU A 38 22.84 6.97 17.40
C LEU A 38 24.10 7.50 18.08
N SER A 39 25.28 7.02 17.68
CA SER A 39 26.54 7.57 18.17
C SER A 39 26.69 9.02 17.70
N LEU A 40 26.96 9.94 18.61
CA LEU A 40 27.26 11.33 18.26
C LEU A 40 28.73 11.54 17.93
N GLY A 41 29.57 10.51 18.07
CA GLY A 41 31.02 10.58 17.83
C GLY A 41 31.77 11.58 18.73
N CYS A 42 31.08 12.20 19.70
CA CYS A 42 31.56 13.34 20.44
C CYS A 42 31.80 12.97 21.90
N LYS A 43 32.94 13.40 22.46
CA LYS A 43 33.28 13.27 23.90
C LYS A 43 32.87 14.50 24.72
N SER A 44 32.44 15.59 24.07
CA SER A 44 32.01 16.82 24.75
C SER A 44 30.53 16.74 25.14
N LYS A 45 30.25 16.78 26.45
CA LYS A 45 28.88 16.74 26.98
C LYS A 45 27.99 17.87 26.47
N ILE A 46 28.56 19.08 26.33
CA ILE A 46 27.80 20.28 25.93
C ILE A 46 27.38 20.15 24.46
N ARG A 47 28.34 19.88 23.57
CA ARG A 47 28.07 19.70 22.13
C ARG A 47 27.12 18.54 21.87
N SER A 48 27.33 17.42 22.56
CA SER A 48 26.48 16.24 22.40
C SER A 48 25.05 16.50 22.86
N ARG A 49 24.84 17.32 23.90
CA ARG A 49 23.50 17.69 24.36
C ARG A 49 22.76 18.57 23.36
N LEU A 50 23.44 19.57 22.79
CA LEU A 50 22.87 20.40 21.73
C LEU A 50 22.45 19.56 20.53
N ALA A 51 23.33 18.66 20.08
CA ALA A 51 23.03 17.73 18.99
C ALA A 51 21.86 16.79 19.34
N SER A 52 21.84 16.21 20.55
CA SER A 52 20.73 15.36 21.02
C SER A 52 19.38 16.08 21.04
N ASN A 53 19.35 17.35 21.46
CA ASN A 53 18.11 18.13 21.47
C ASN A 53 17.62 18.38 20.04
N HIS A 54 18.50 18.80 19.14
CA HIS A 54 18.12 19.02 17.74
C HIS A 54 17.64 17.73 17.06
N LEU A 55 18.33 16.61 17.29
CA LEU A 55 17.88 15.29 16.81
C LEU A 55 16.56 14.87 17.43
N SER A 56 16.27 15.24 18.69
CA SER A 56 14.99 14.93 19.33
C SER A 56 13.83 15.63 18.65
N ASP A 57 14.01 16.89 18.21
CA ASP A 57 12.98 17.63 17.48
C ASP A 57 12.72 16.99 16.10
N ILE A 58 13.78 16.69 15.33
CA ILE A 58 13.68 16.02 14.02
C ILE A 58 12.99 14.67 14.15
N VAL A 59 13.38 13.87 15.15
CA VAL A 59 12.82 12.52 15.33
C VAL A 59 11.36 12.58 15.78
N ARG A 60 10.97 13.60 16.57
CA ARG A 60 9.56 13.83 16.90
C ARG A 60 8.74 14.13 15.64
N GLU A 61 9.20 15.05 14.79
CA GLU A 61 8.53 15.36 13.52
C GLU A 61 8.39 14.14 12.61
N LEU A 62 9.43 13.29 12.55
CA LEU A 62 9.38 12.03 11.80
C LEU A 62 8.35 11.06 12.39
N TYR A 63 8.31 10.89 13.71
CA TYR A 63 7.30 10.04 14.34
C TYR A 63 5.88 10.57 14.11
N ASP A 64 5.68 11.88 14.20
CA ASP A 64 4.37 12.51 13.96
C ASP A 64 3.96 12.35 12.48
N SER A 65 4.90 12.45 11.54
CA SER A 65 4.67 12.17 10.12
C SER A 65 4.27 10.71 9.87
N ILE A 66 4.96 9.76 10.50
CA ILE A 66 4.62 8.32 10.38
C ILE A 66 3.27 8.03 11.06
N GLN A 67 3.00 8.61 12.22
CA GLN A 67 1.74 8.41 12.96
C GLN A 67 0.54 9.05 12.29
N SER A 68 0.71 10.22 11.68
CA SER A 68 -0.37 10.92 10.99
C SER A 68 -0.86 10.19 9.75
N GLY A 69 -0.15 9.16 9.27
CA GLY A 69 -0.65 8.28 8.20
C GLY A 69 -0.90 9.01 6.87
N ASN A 70 -0.33 10.21 6.71
CA ASN A 70 -0.50 11.07 5.54
C ASN A 70 0.71 10.96 4.62
N SER A 71 1.21 9.73 4.42
CA SER A 71 2.20 9.51 3.37
C SER A 71 1.45 9.49 2.05
N ASP A 72 1.75 10.45 1.17
CA ASP A 72 1.30 10.35 -0.21
C ASP A 72 1.91 9.08 -0.82
N MET A 73 1.11 8.37 -1.62
CA MET A 73 1.61 7.18 -2.30
C MET A 73 2.77 7.53 -3.22
N THR A 74 3.85 6.77 -3.14
CA THR A 74 4.93 6.88 -4.09
C THR A 74 4.55 6.23 -5.42
N ILE A 75 5.13 6.72 -6.52
CA ILE A 75 4.94 6.15 -7.85
C ILE A 75 5.32 4.64 -7.87
N GLU A 76 6.29 4.23 -7.08
CA GLU A 76 6.72 2.82 -7.02
C GLU A 76 5.68 1.93 -6.33
N GLU A 77 5.04 2.41 -5.26
CA GLU A 77 3.94 1.71 -4.60
C GLU A 77 2.75 1.53 -5.55
N ILE A 78 2.36 2.60 -6.25
CA ILE A 78 1.29 2.56 -7.27
C ILE A 78 1.61 1.52 -8.35
N LYS A 79 2.83 1.56 -8.91
CA LYS A 79 3.28 0.59 -9.92
C LYS A 79 3.24 -0.84 -9.41
N ASN A 80 3.67 -1.07 -8.17
CA ASN A 80 3.68 -2.41 -7.57
C ASN A 80 2.26 -2.94 -7.37
N ILE A 81 1.34 -2.12 -6.85
CA ILE A 81 -0.08 -2.48 -6.67
C ILE A 81 -0.72 -2.83 -8.02
N LEU A 82 -0.56 -1.95 -9.02
CA LEU A 82 -1.10 -2.16 -10.36
C LEU A 82 -0.52 -3.42 -11.01
N ARG A 83 0.79 -3.68 -10.88
CA ARG A 83 1.42 -4.91 -11.36
C ARG A 83 0.79 -6.16 -10.75
N ILE A 84 0.62 -6.17 -9.42
CA ILE A 84 0.02 -7.30 -8.71
C ILE A 84 -1.44 -7.53 -9.18
N GLU A 85 -2.23 -6.47 -9.30
CA GLU A 85 -3.63 -6.58 -9.74
C GLU A 85 -3.77 -6.96 -11.22
N LEU A 86 -2.83 -6.53 -12.06
CA LEU A 86 -2.73 -6.92 -13.46
C LEU A 86 -2.40 -8.42 -13.57
N GLU A 87 -1.42 -8.92 -12.80
CA GLU A 87 -1.11 -10.36 -12.74
C GLU A 87 -2.31 -11.19 -12.29
N LYS A 88 -3.05 -10.73 -11.27
CA LYS A 88 -4.30 -11.40 -10.85
C LYS A 88 -5.33 -11.44 -11.97
N SER A 89 -5.42 -10.36 -12.75
CA SER A 89 -6.33 -10.27 -13.90
C SER A 89 -5.94 -11.25 -15.00
N PHE A 90 -4.66 -11.36 -15.35
CA PHE A 90 -4.18 -12.36 -16.30
C PHE A 90 -4.42 -13.80 -15.81
N ARG A 91 -4.20 -14.08 -14.51
CA ARG A 91 -4.52 -15.40 -13.94
C ARG A 91 -6.01 -15.72 -14.05
N TYR A 92 -6.88 -14.74 -13.79
CA TYR A 92 -8.33 -14.89 -13.94
C TYR A 92 -8.70 -15.23 -15.39
N ILE A 93 -8.19 -14.48 -16.37
CA ILE A 93 -8.44 -14.68 -17.79
C ILE A 93 -7.97 -16.09 -18.23
N LYS A 94 -6.74 -16.46 -17.87
CA LYS A 94 -6.19 -17.79 -18.16
C LYS A 94 -7.05 -18.91 -17.58
N HIS A 95 -7.56 -18.74 -16.37
CA HIS A 95 -8.45 -19.71 -15.75
C HIS A 95 -9.78 -19.87 -16.50
N ILE A 96 -10.36 -18.77 -16.98
CA ILE A 96 -11.55 -18.82 -17.84
C ILE A 96 -11.25 -19.57 -19.13
N GLN A 97 -10.17 -19.21 -19.83
CA GLN A 97 -9.76 -19.85 -21.07
C GLN A 97 -9.58 -21.37 -20.93
N LEU A 98 -8.95 -21.82 -19.84
CA LEU A 98 -8.68 -23.24 -19.61
C LEU A 98 -9.93 -24.03 -19.20
N ARG A 99 -10.92 -23.40 -18.56
CA ARG A 99 -12.18 -24.05 -18.17
C ARG A 99 -13.20 -24.13 -19.30
N THR A 100 -13.15 -23.18 -20.23
CA THR A 100 -14.04 -23.16 -21.38
C THR A 100 -13.50 -24.10 -22.46
N ASN A 101 -14.28 -25.12 -22.85
CA ASN A 101 -13.91 -25.99 -23.95
C ASN A 101 -13.97 -25.19 -25.27
N ARG A 102 -12.80 -24.71 -25.73
CA ARG A 102 -12.66 -23.90 -26.96
C ARG A 102 -13.13 -24.57 -28.25
N TYR A 103 -13.26 -25.91 -28.25
CA TYR A 103 -13.73 -26.66 -29.42
C TYR A 103 -15.25 -26.82 -29.43
N ASN A 104 -15.95 -26.40 -28.37
CA ASN A 104 -17.40 -26.41 -28.29
C ASN A 104 -17.93 -24.96 -28.37
N LYS A 105 -18.50 -24.62 -29.52
CA LYS A 105 -19.01 -23.27 -29.81
C LYS A 105 -20.09 -22.81 -28.83
N GLU A 106 -21.01 -23.70 -28.44
CA GLU A 106 -22.08 -23.37 -27.49
C GLU A 106 -21.50 -23.02 -26.11
N ARG A 107 -20.50 -23.78 -25.64
CA ARG A 107 -19.82 -23.50 -24.37
C ARG A 107 -19.04 -22.19 -24.41
N VAL A 108 -18.41 -21.87 -25.54
CA VAL A 108 -17.73 -20.59 -25.72
C VAL A 108 -18.74 -19.44 -25.65
N GLN A 109 -19.86 -19.55 -26.38
CA GLN A 109 -20.90 -18.51 -26.37
C GLN A 109 -21.53 -18.32 -24.99
N ALA A 110 -21.82 -19.42 -24.27
CA ALA A 110 -22.32 -19.34 -22.90
C ALA A 110 -21.32 -18.66 -21.94
N ALA A 111 -20.03 -18.93 -22.09
CA ALA A 111 -19.00 -18.28 -21.27
C ALA A 111 -18.89 -16.78 -21.58
N ILE A 112 -18.97 -16.38 -22.87
CA ILE A 112 -18.99 -14.97 -23.27
C ILE A 112 -20.22 -14.27 -22.68
N ALA A 113 -21.42 -14.85 -22.82
CA ALA A 113 -22.64 -14.28 -22.28
C ALA A 113 -22.59 -14.09 -20.74
N ASP A 114 -22.00 -15.04 -20.01
CA ASP A 114 -21.78 -14.91 -18.55
C ASP A 114 -20.80 -13.76 -18.22
N LEU A 115 -19.74 -13.59 -19.00
CA LEU A 115 -18.78 -12.49 -18.83
C LEU A 115 -19.41 -11.13 -19.14
N GLU A 116 -20.22 -11.03 -20.20
CA GLU A 116 -20.98 -9.83 -20.56
C GLU A 116 -21.99 -9.47 -19.46
N ALA A 117 -22.73 -10.46 -18.96
CA ALA A 117 -23.66 -10.27 -17.83
C ALA A 117 -22.91 -9.78 -16.57
N LYS A 118 -21.74 -10.34 -16.27
CA LYS A 118 -20.88 -9.88 -15.18
C LYS A 118 -20.37 -8.46 -15.38
N LYS A 119 -20.02 -8.08 -16.62
CA LYS A 119 -19.58 -6.71 -16.95
C LYS A 119 -20.72 -5.73 -16.77
N SER A 120 -21.89 -6.03 -17.32
CA SER A 120 -23.10 -5.22 -17.18
C SER A 120 -23.49 -5.04 -15.71
N SER A 121 -23.54 -6.13 -14.93
CA SER A 121 -23.81 -6.07 -13.50
C SER A 121 -22.77 -5.23 -12.74
N ARG A 122 -21.49 -5.28 -13.14
CA ARG A 122 -20.44 -4.45 -12.50
C ARG A 122 -20.58 -2.97 -12.86
N LEU A 123 -20.92 -2.65 -14.11
CA LEU A 123 -21.19 -1.27 -14.53
C LEU A 123 -22.40 -0.69 -13.80
N ASP A 124 -23.50 -1.45 -13.72
CA ASP A 124 -24.68 -1.08 -12.93
C ASP A 124 -24.31 -0.86 -11.46
N TYR A 125 -23.50 -1.75 -10.89
CA TYR A 125 -23.02 -1.63 -9.52
C TYR A 125 -22.18 -0.36 -9.32
N TYR A 126 -21.31 0.00 -10.26
CA TYR A 126 -20.50 1.22 -10.20
C TYR A 126 -21.36 2.49 -10.33
N ALA A 127 -22.38 2.47 -11.18
CA ALA A 127 -23.28 3.60 -11.38
C ALA A 127 -24.26 3.81 -10.23
N ASN A 128 -24.87 2.73 -9.73
CA ASN A 128 -26.04 2.79 -8.86
C ASN A 128 -25.76 2.39 -7.39
N LYS A 129 -24.61 1.78 -7.11
CA LYS A 129 -24.20 1.34 -5.76
C LYS A 129 -22.82 1.87 -5.42
N SER A 130 -22.67 3.19 -5.50
CA SER A 130 -21.40 3.90 -5.31
C SER A 130 -20.75 3.57 -3.96
N GLU A 131 -21.47 3.67 -2.83
CA GLU A 131 -20.93 3.40 -1.49
C GLU A 131 -20.38 1.97 -1.33
N GLN A 132 -21.09 0.98 -1.87
CA GLN A 132 -20.69 -0.42 -1.78
C GLN A 132 -19.51 -0.73 -2.73
N THR A 133 -19.49 -0.07 -3.89
CA THR A 133 -18.35 -0.09 -4.82
C THR A 133 -17.11 0.46 -4.17
N GLU A 134 -17.22 1.64 -3.57
CA GLU A 134 -16.14 2.30 -2.85
C GLU A 134 -15.65 1.39 -1.72
N SER A 135 -16.54 0.82 -0.91
CA SER A 135 -16.19 -0.08 0.19
C SER A 135 -15.35 -1.29 -0.26
N ARG A 136 -15.67 -1.91 -1.40
CA ARG A 136 -14.92 -3.08 -1.90
C ARG A 136 -13.53 -2.73 -2.43
N ILE A 137 -13.39 -1.57 -3.08
CA ILE A 137 -12.08 -1.09 -3.53
C ILE A 137 -11.25 -0.68 -2.30
N GLU A 138 -11.87 -0.01 -1.33
CA GLU A 138 -11.23 0.40 -0.08
C GLU A 138 -10.73 -0.82 0.72
N GLU A 139 -11.53 -1.87 0.88
CA GLU A 139 -11.12 -3.10 1.57
C GLU A 139 -9.89 -3.74 0.92
N LYS A 140 -9.76 -3.64 -0.41
CA LYS A 140 -8.58 -4.12 -1.14
C LYS A 140 -7.37 -3.22 -0.88
N LEU A 141 -7.53 -1.91 -0.92
CA LEU A 141 -6.44 -0.97 -0.65
C LEU A 141 -5.96 -1.07 0.79
N SER A 142 -6.86 -1.28 1.77
CA SER A 142 -6.47 -1.54 3.16
C SER A 142 -5.61 -2.80 3.33
N LYS A 143 -5.80 -3.84 2.51
CA LYS A 143 -4.90 -5.01 2.51
C LYS A 143 -3.51 -4.68 1.98
N TYR A 144 -3.41 -3.75 1.04
CA TYR A 144 -2.12 -3.25 0.56
C TYR A 144 -1.45 -2.35 1.60
N GLU A 145 -2.17 -1.42 2.20
CA GLU A 145 -1.70 -0.61 3.32
C GLU A 145 -1.09 -1.47 4.43
N GLN A 146 -1.81 -2.53 4.85
CA GLN A 146 -1.29 -3.50 5.83
C GLN A 146 0.00 -4.20 5.36
N ARG A 147 0.09 -4.52 4.07
CA ARG A 147 1.27 -5.19 3.49
C ARG A 147 2.47 -4.25 3.39
N PHE A 148 2.25 -2.98 3.08
CA PHE A 148 3.30 -1.96 2.99
C PHE A 148 3.63 -1.35 4.37
N GLY A 149 2.80 -1.59 5.39
CA GLY A 149 2.99 -1.03 6.72
C GLY A 149 2.77 0.48 6.76
N GLN A 150 1.95 1.00 5.85
CA GLN A 150 1.66 2.41 5.66
C GLN A 150 0.15 2.66 5.68
N GLN A 151 -0.23 3.88 6.04
CA GLN A 151 -1.55 4.42 5.75
C GLN A 151 -1.37 5.51 4.70
N TRP A 152 -2.26 5.54 3.71
CA TRP A 152 -2.23 6.53 2.64
C TRP A 152 -3.30 7.60 2.85
N ASN A 153 -3.03 8.81 2.42
CA ASN A 153 -4.05 9.86 2.46
C ASN A 153 -5.19 9.56 1.47
N ARG A 154 -6.43 9.44 1.96
CA ARG A 154 -7.61 9.11 1.14
C ARG A 154 -8.00 10.23 0.19
N GLU A 155 -7.62 11.46 0.51
CA GLU A 155 -7.91 12.66 -0.26
C GLU A 155 -6.80 12.99 -1.27
N ALA A 156 -5.65 12.27 -1.20
CA ALA A 156 -4.55 12.46 -2.14
C ALA A 156 -4.98 12.06 -3.56
N LEU A 157 -4.51 12.83 -4.54
CA LEU A 157 -4.82 12.62 -5.96
C LEU A 157 -4.42 11.22 -6.41
N GLU A 158 -3.24 10.76 -6.00
CA GLU A 158 -2.68 9.46 -6.29
C GLU A 158 -3.57 8.32 -5.80
N TYR A 159 -4.17 8.49 -4.61
CA TYR A 159 -5.10 7.52 -4.03
C TYR A 159 -6.38 7.43 -4.81
N LEU A 160 -6.97 8.57 -5.14
CA LEU A 160 -8.18 8.65 -5.94
C LEU A 160 -7.95 8.08 -7.36
N GLN A 161 -6.81 8.38 -7.98
CA GLN A 161 -6.43 7.83 -9.28
C GLN A 161 -6.27 6.31 -9.24
N LEU A 162 -5.56 5.78 -8.23
CA LEU A 162 -5.40 4.33 -8.08
C LEU A 162 -6.74 3.62 -7.93
N LYS A 163 -7.66 4.19 -7.15
CA LYS A 163 -9.03 3.65 -6.99
C LYS A 163 -9.73 3.51 -8.33
N GLU A 164 -9.67 4.56 -9.15
CA GLU A 164 -10.31 4.56 -10.47
C GLU A 164 -9.63 3.58 -11.43
N GLN A 165 -8.29 3.57 -11.47
CA GLN A 165 -7.52 2.61 -12.27
C GLN A 165 -7.83 1.15 -11.92
N LEU A 166 -8.06 0.84 -10.65
CA LEU A 166 -8.47 -0.51 -10.23
C LEU A 166 -9.87 -0.87 -10.71
N LYS A 167 -10.83 0.07 -10.67
CA LYS A 167 -12.18 -0.15 -11.23
C LYS A 167 -12.09 -0.42 -12.73
N GLU A 168 -11.35 0.42 -13.47
CA GLU A 168 -11.13 0.25 -14.90
C GLU A 168 -10.47 -1.09 -15.24
N LEU A 169 -9.39 -1.46 -14.53
CA LEU A 169 -8.70 -2.73 -14.72
C LEU A 169 -9.66 -3.92 -14.53
N TYR A 170 -10.56 -3.82 -13.56
CA TYR A 170 -11.54 -4.85 -13.26
C TYR A 170 -12.65 -4.97 -14.30
N LEU A 171 -12.94 -3.91 -15.05
CA LEU A 171 -13.79 -3.97 -16.24
C LEU A 171 -12.99 -4.53 -17.42
N LYS A 172 -11.80 -3.99 -17.69
CA LYS A 172 -10.91 -4.43 -18.78
C LYS A 172 -10.59 -5.91 -18.73
N ARG A 173 -10.41 -6.51 -17.55
CA ARG A 173 -10.16 -7.96 -17.46
C ARG A 173 -11.32 -8.81 -18.00
N LEU A 174 -12.56 -8.31 -17.91
CA LEU A 174 -13.73 -9.02 -18.45
C LEU A 174 -13.72 -8.91 -19.97
N ASP A 175 -13.40 -7.73 -20.50
CA ASP A 175 -13.21 -7.50 -21.93
C ASP A 175 -12.11 -8.39 -22.50
N TRP A 176 -10.94 -8.40 -21.88
CA TRP A 176 -9.84 -9.29 -22.28
C TRP A 176 -10.22 -10.77 -22.20
N ALA A 177 -11.05 -11.18 -21.24
CA ALA A 177 -11.54 -12.56 -21.21
C ALA A 177 -12.49 -12.87 -22.37
N ILE A 178 -13.37 -11.93 -22.74
CA ILE A 178 -14.28 -12.05 -23.88
C ILE A 178 -13.46 -12.10 -25.18
N ASP A 179 -12.58 -11.12 -25.40
CA ASP A 179 -11.74 -11.03 -26.60
C ASP A 179 -10.91 -12.31 -26.80
N LEU A 180 -10.36 -12.86 -25.71
CA LEU A 180 -9.60 -14.11 -25.75
C LEU A 180 -10.47 -15.32 -26.16
N LEU A 181 -11.72 -15.39 -25.71
CA LEU A 181 -12.65 -16.46 -26.07
C LEU A 181 -13.15 -16.33 -27.51
N GLU A 182 -13.26 -15.10 -28.01
CA GLU A 182 -13.57 -14.80 -29.41
C GLU A 182 -12.39 -15.09 -30.36
N GLY A 183 -11.21 -15.37 -29.81
CA GLY A 183 -10.00 -15.65 -30.58
C GLY A 183 -9.28 -14.40 -31.09
N LYS A 184 -9.57 -13.23 -30.52
CA LYS A 184 -8.82 -12.01 -30.79
C LYS A 184 -7.48 -12.05 -30.06
N ASN A 185 -6.44 -11.46 -30.66
CA ASN A 185 -5.17 -11.27 -29.98
C ASN A 185 -5.33 -10.17 -28.92
N LEU A 186 -4.88 -10.47 -27.69
CA LEU A 186 -4.71 -9.48 -26.65
C LEU A 186 -3.45 -8.66 -27.00
N VAL A 187 -3.64 -7.48 -27.58
CA VAL A 187 -2.57 -6.52 -27.89
C VAL A 187 -2.05 -5.88 -26.60
#